data_AF-D3CY35-F1
#
_entry.id   AF-D3CY35-F1
#
_cell.length_a   1.000
_cell.length_b   1.000
_cell.length_c   1.000
_cell.angle_alpha   90.00
_cell.angle_beta   90.00
_cell.angle_gamma   90.00
#
_symmetry.space_group_name_H-M   'P 1'
#
loop_
_entity.id
_entity.type
_entity.pdbx_description
1 polymer ?
#
loop_
_entity_poly.entity_id
_entity_poly.type
_entity_poly.pdbx_seq_one_letter_code
_entity_poly.pdbx_strand_id
1 'polypeptide(L)'
;MTVAGWHGCDHVGPVHEGNTLRSDVTVEDLTPLPAGGGLVGLRSRVRADATIPAPDGRTAPTGGAGEGGGGGGGGDGSRDVLDWRFVAVLP
;
A
#
# COMPACT_ATOMS: atom_id res chain seq x y z
N MET A 1 4.28 14.56 13.67
CA MET A 1 5.09 13.49 13.06
C MET A 1 5.77 14.04 11.83
N THR A 2 7.04 13.72 11.63
CA THR A 2 7.81 14.16 10.45
C THR A 2 8.72 13.02 10.00
N VAL A 3 8.89 12.83 8.69
CA VAL A 3 9.85 11.84 8.15
C VAL A 3 11.27 12.37 8.36
N ALA A 4 12.10 11.60 9.05
CA ALA A 4 13.49 11.95 9.34
C ALA A 4 14.49 11.30 8.37
N GLY A 5 14.09 10.22 7.68
CA GLY A 5 14.94 9.58 6.69
C GLY A 5 14.29 8.37 6.02
N TRP A 6 14.95 7.88 4.96
CA TRP A 6 14.55 6.71 4.18
C TRP A 6 15.60 5.61 4.35
N HIS A 7 15.15 4.38 4.54
CA HIS A 7 16.02 3.19 4.49
C HIS A 7 16.06 2.57 3.10
N GLY A 8 14.95 2.65 2.36
CA GLY A 8 14.88 2.13 1.00
C GLY A 8 13.49 2.26 0.38
N CYS A 9 13.44 2.12 -0.95
CA CYS A 9 12.22 2.05 -1.74
C CYS A 9 12.39 1.02 -2.85
N ASP A 10 11.84 -0.16 -2.61
CA ASP A 10 11.84 -1.22 -3.61
C ASP A 10 10.65 -1.01 -4.54
N HIS A 11 10.94 -0.82 -5.83
CA HIS A 11 9.95 -0.74 -6.88
C HIS A 11 9.69 -2.16 -7.42
N VAL A 12 8.69 -2.83 -6.85
CA VAL A 12 8.43 -4.25 -7.12
C VAL A 12 7.48 -4.47 -8.32
N GLY A 13 6.83 -3.40 -8.79
CA GLY A 13 5.98 -3.43 -9.98
C GLY A 13 5.72 -2.03 -10.54
N PRO A 14 5.26 -1.91 -11.80
CA PRO A 14 5.00 -0.62 -12.41
C PRO A 14 3.78 0.06 -11.77
N VAL A 15 3.79 1.39 -11.69
CA VAL A 15 2.59 2.19 -11.38
C VAL A 15 2.18 2.92 -12.65
N HIS A 16 0.89 2.94 -12.94
CA HIS A 16 0.34 3.67 -14.09
C HIS A 16 -0.56 4.81 -13.60
N GLU A 17 -0.70 5.83 -14.44
CA GLU A 17 -1.68 6.90 -14.21
C GLU A 17 -3.10 6.31 -14.06
N GLY A 18 -3.87 6.84 -13.12
CA GLY A 18 -5.22 6.36 -12.81
C GLY A 18 -5.30 5.11 -11.93
N ASN A 19 -4.17 4.53 -11.49
CA ASN A 19 -4.20 3.45 -10.48
C ASN A 19 -4.66 4.00 -9.12
N THR A 20 -5.67 3.35 -8.52
CA THR A 20 -5.94 3.51 -7.09
C THR A 20 -4.90 2.72 -6.32
N LEU A 21 -4.17 3.39 -5.42
CA LEU A 21 -3.16 2.78 -4.58
C LEU A 21 -3.66 2.66 -3.13
N ARG A 22 -3.39 1.51 -2.50
CA ARG A 22 -3.67 1.26 -1.08
C ARG A 22 -2.36 0.87 -0.39
N SER A 23 -2.17 1.38 0.82
CA SER A 23 -0.96 1.13 1.61
C SER A 23 -1.29 0.45 2.93
N ASP A 24 -0.58 -0.61 3.26
CA ASP A 24 -0.50 -1.12 4.63
C ASP A 24 0.78 -0.58 5.26
N VAL A 25 0.62 0.21 6.33
CA VAL A 25 1.75 0.78 7.07
C VAL A 25 1.91 0.06 8.40
N THR A 26 3.06 -0.56 8.60
CA THR A 26 3.40 -1.31 9.81
C THR A 26 4.51 -0.58 10.57
N VAL A 27 4.37 -0.51 11.90
CA VAL A 27 5.46 -0.10 12.80
C VAL A 27 6.41 -1.29 12.96
N GLU A 28 7.65 -1.15 12.51
CA GLU A 28 8.68 -2.19 12.61
C GLU A 28 9.62 -1.96 13.81
N ASP A 29 9.82 -0.71 14.24
CA ASP A 29 10.69 -0.36 15.37
C ASP A 29 10.22 0.90 16.12
N LEU A 30 10.55 0.98 17.41
CA LEU A 30 10.32 2.16 18.26
C LEU A 30 11.56 2.44 19.11
N THR A 31 12.17 3.60 18.88
CA THR A 31 13.34 4.06 19.63
C THR A 31 13.00 5.35 20.40
N PRO A 32 12.89 5.30 21.74
CA PRO A 32 12.64 6.49 22.56
C PRO A 32 13.79 7.50 22.44
N LEU A 33 13.46 8.80 22.46
CA LEU A 33 14.46 9.87 22.46
C LEU A 33 14.62 10.48 23.87
N PRO A 34 15.85 10.88 24.27
CA PRO A 34 16.10 11.41 25.62
C PRO A 34 15.30 12.68 25.97
N ALA A 35 14.92 13.47 24.97
CA ALA A 35 14.17 14.71 25.15
C ALA A 35 12.64 14.51 25.19
N GLY A 36 12.16 13.26 25.17
CA GLY A 36 10.75 12.92 24.94
C GLY A 36 10.48 12.55 23.49
N GLY A 37 9.34 11.90 23.25
CA GLY A 37 8.99 11.35 21.95
C GLY A 37 9.83 10.14 21.54
N GLY A 38 9.92 9.88 20.24
CA GLY A 38 10.66 8.75 19.71
C GLY A 38 10.83 8.75 18.19
N LEU A 39 11.77 7.94 17.72
CA LEU A 39 11.86 7.51 16.33
C LEU A 39 10.99 6.28 16.12
N VAL A 40 10.28 6.23 15.00
CA VAL A 40 9.46 5.10 14.58
C VAL A 40 9.96 4.60 13.25
N GLY A 41 10.43 3.36 13.21
CA GLY A 41 10.70 2.63 11.99
C GLY A 41 9.39 2.16 11.38
N LEU A 42 9.14 2.52 10.12
CA LEU A 42 7.90 2.24 9.40
C LEU A 42 8.19 1.52 8.11
N ARG A 43 7.37 0.51 7.80
CA ARG A 43 7.29 -0.10 6.47
C ARG A 43 5.93 0.13 5.86
N SER A 44 5.92 0.67 4.64
CA SER A 44 4.71 0.86 3.84
C SER A 44 4.74 -0.06 2.63
N ARG A 45 3.82 -1.04 2.60
CA ARG A 45 3.59 -1.91 1.44
C ARG A 45 2.44 -1.36 0.63
N VAL A 46 2.69 -1.08 -0.63
CA VAL A 46 1.73 -0.41 -1.52
C VAL A 46 1.27 -1.38 -2.59
N ARG A 47 -0.06 -1.51 -2.72
CA ARG A 47 -0.73 -2.24 -3.78
C ARG A 47 -1.49 -1.30 -4.70
N ALA A 48 -1.51 -1.62 -5.99
CA ALA A 48 -2.35 -0.98 -6.99
C ALA A 48 -3.54 -1.88 -7.31
N ASP A 49 -4.75 -1.34 -7.26
CA ASP A 49 -5.95 -2.06 -7.70
C ASP A 49 -5.94 -2.26 -9.23
N ALA A 50 -6.51 -3.36 -9.71
CA ALA A 50 -6.77 -3.53 -11.14
C ALA A 50 -7.69 -2.39 -11.61
N THR A 51 -7.19 -1.56 -12.51
CA THR A 51 -7.95 -0.44 -13.06
C THR A 51 -9.14 -0.96 -13.86
N ILE A 52 -10.37 -0.59 -13.51
CA ILE A 52 -11.50 -0.62 -14.47
C ILE A 52 -12.13 0.77 -14.55
N PRO A 53 -11.81 1.56 -15.58
CA PRO A 53 -12.67 2.65 -16.01
C PRO A 53 -13.78 2.05 -16.90
N ALA A 54 -15.06 2.29 -16.58
CA ALA A 54 -16.11 2.03 -17.55
C ALA A 54 -15.98 3.05 -18.70
N PRO A 55 -16.21 2.63 -19.96
CA PRO A 55 -16.04 3.50 -21.14
C PRO A 55 -16.94 4.75 -21.16
N ASP A 56 -17.93 4.84 -20.26
CA ASP A 56 -18.87 5.95 -20.12
C ASP A 56 -18.58 6.87 -18.91
N GLY A 57 -17.46 6.65 -18.20
CA GLY A 57 -17.03 7.51 -17.09
C GLY A 57 -17.70 7.24 -15.74
N ARG A 58 -18.45 6.14 -15.58
CA ARG A 58 -18.90 5.69 -14.23
C ARG A 58 -17.97 4.61 -13.68
N THR A 59 -17.42 4.82 -12.49
CA THR A 59 -16.77 3.74 -11.74
C THR A 59 -17.84 2.79 -11.20
N ALA A 60 -17.92 1.58 -11.75
CA ALA A 60 -18.67 0.49 -11.15
C ALA A 60 -17.79 -0.22 -10.09
N PRO A 61 -18.34 -0.63 -8.93
CA PRO A 61 -17.60 -1.50 -8.03
C PRO A 61 -17.40 -2.87 -8.69
N THR A 62 -16.16 -3.34 -8.75
CA THR A 62 -15.82 -4.69 -9.21
C THR A 62 -16.31 -5.72 -8.19
N GLY A 63 -17.52 -6.22 -8.41
CA GLY A 63 -18.12 -7.32 -7.67
C GLY A 63 -19.16 -8.03 -8.54
N GLY A 64 -18.69 -8.73 -9.57
CA GLY A 64 -19.56 -9.55 -10.42
C GLY A 64 -19.91 -10.86 -9.73
N ALA A 65 -21.20 -11.06 -9.46
CA ALA A 65 -21.76 -12.36 -9.13
C ALA A 65 -21.48 -13.36 -10.27
N GLY A 66 -20.97 -14.55 -9.93
CA GLY A 66 -20.78 -15.66 -10.85
C GLY A 66 -20.99 -16.98 -10.13
N GLU A 67 -22.05 -17.69 -10.53
CA GLU A 67 -22.36 -19.06 -10.11
C GLU A 67 -21.29 -20.06 -10.59
N GLY A 68 -20.94 -21.02 -9.72
CA GLY A 68 -20.59 -22.40 -10.12
C GLY A 68 -19.11 -22.77 -10.40
N GLY A 69 -18.39 -23.23 -9.37
CA GLY A 69 -17.52 -24.42 -9.43
C GLY A 69 -16.00 -24.27 -9.58
N GLY A 70 -15.26 -24.59 -8.51
CA GLY A 70 -13.95 -25.28 -8.61
C GLY A 70 -12.65 -24.52 -8.31
N GLY A 71 -12.35 -24.28 -7.03
CA GLY A 71 -11.00 -24.40 -6.42
C GLY A 71 -9.85 -23.47 -6.87
N GLY A 72 -9.56 -22.44 -6.07
CA GLY A 72 -8.21 -21.84 -5.98
C GLY A 72 -8.14 -20.31 -5.86
N GLY A 73 -8.36 -19.77 -4.66
CA GLY A 73 -7.84 -18.47 -4.19
C GLY A 73 -8.13 -17.23 -5.03
N GLY A 74 -9.30 -16.64 -4.87
CA GLY A 74 -9.63 -15.32 -5.43
C GLY A 74 -8.77 -14.22 -4.81
N GLY A 75 -7.77 -13.75 -5.54
CA GLY A 75 -7.16 -12.45 -5.29
C GLY A 75 -7.94 -11.39 -6.07
N ASP A 76 -8.62 -10.49 -5.34
CA ASP A 76 -9.00 -9.16 -5.83
C ASP A 76 -7.80 -8.61 -6.65
N GLY A 77 -8.02 -8.08 -7.85
CA GLY A 77 -6.99 -7.71 -8.83
C GLY A 77 -5.92 -6.69 -8.38
N SER A 78 -5.78 -6.45 -7.09
CA SER A 78 -4.68 -5.75 -6.44
C SER A 78 -3.32 -6.43 -6.67
N ARG A 79 -2.30 -5.64 -7.01
CA ARG A 79 -0.92 -6.09 -7.22
C ARG A 79 0.07 -5.22 -6.44
N ASP A 80 1.12 -5.82 -5.88
CA ASP A 80 2.18 -5.08 -5.20
C ASP A 80 2.95 -4.19 -6.20
N VAL A 81 3.25 -2.95 -5.78
CA VAL A 81 3.97 -1.98 -6.62
C VAL A 81 5.14 -1.33 -5.92
N LEU A 82 5.05 -1.07 -4.61
CA LEU A 82 6.13 -0.43 -3.84
C LEU A 82 6.25 -1.04 -2.45
N ASP A 83 7.48 -1.13 -1.94
CA ASP A 83 7.79 -1.46 -0.55
C ASP A 83 8.78 -0.42 0.01
N TRP A 84 8.28 0.47 0.85
CA TRP A 84 9.05 1.56 1.44
C TRP A 84 9.43 1.25 2.87
N ARG A 85 10.66 1.58 3.25
CA ARG A 85 11.08 1.63 4.66
C ARG A 85 11.63 3.02 4.99
N PHE A 86 11.12 3.60 6.06
CA PHE A 86 11.46 4.97 6.47
C PHE A 86 11.36 5.14 7.98
N VAL A 87 11.99 6.19 8.48
CA VAL A 87 11.95 6.56 9.90
C VAL A 87 11.25 7.91 10.06
N ALA A 88 10.40 8.00 11.07
CA ALA A 88 9.71 9.23 11.43
C ALA A 88 9.95 9.60 12.90
N VAL A 89 9.94 10.90 13.19
CA VAL A 89 9.97 11.44 14.54
C VAL A 89 8.53 11.65 15.02
N LEU A 90 8.22 11.13 16.20
CA LEU A 90 7.03 11.46 16.99
C LEU A 90 7.46 12.33 18.18
N PRO A 91 6.90 13.54 18.34
CA PRO A 91 7.14 14.39 19.51
C PRO A 91 6.43 13.87 20.76
#